data_AF-A0A1M3IPE1-F1
#
_entry.id   AF-A0A1M3IPE1-F1
#
_cell.length_a   1.000
_cell.length_b   1.000
_cell.length_c   1.000
_cell.angle_alpha   90.00
_cell.angle_beta   90.00
_cell.angle_gamma   90.00
#
_symmetry.space_group_name_H-M   'P 1'
#
loop_
_entity.id
_entity.type
_entity.pdbx_description
1 polymer ?
#
loop_
_entity_poly.entity_id
_entity_poly.type
_entity_poly.pdbx_seq_one_letter_code
_entity_poly.pdbx_strand_id
1 'polypeptide(L)'
;MLDINKIENEWDRVRPQLEEVFNDIDVYDMERLSLNFEESLDYLEAVYNVPSKHILEKISPLFDPKIRPLLKKYVEEINHKYEI
;
A
#
# COMPACT_ATOMS: atom_id res chain seq x y z
N MET A 1 10.37 16.49 -0.37
CA MET A 1 10.71 15.15 -0.87
C MET A 1 10.14 14.16 0.11
N LEU A 2 9.09 13.44 -0.29
CA LEU A 2 8.53 12.37 0.52
C LEU A 2 9.58 11.26 0.67
N ASP A 3 9.73 10.73 1.87
CA ASP A 3 10.72 9.70 2.18
C ASP A 3 10.10 8.32 1.88
N ILE A 4 9.81 8.05 0.60
CA ILE A 4 9.15 6.82 0.13
C ILE A 4 9.93 5.58 0.57
N ASN A 5 11.25 5.68 0.66
CA ASN A 5 12.14 4.64 1.18
C ASN A 5 11.73 4.16 2.58
N LYS A 6 11.20 5.04 3.45
CA LYS A 6 10.73 4.62 4.79
C LYS A 6 9.44 3.83 4.73
N ILE A 7 8.56 4.14 3.77
CA ILE A 7 7.33 3.39 3.55
C ILE A 7 7.68 2.03 2.95
N GLU A 8 8.57 1.99 1.96
CA GLU A 8 9.07 0.74 1.35
C GLU A 8 9.77 -0.18 2.35
N ASN A 9 10.63 0.37 3.21
CA ASN A 9 11.29 -0.42 4.25
C ASN A 9 10.30 -1.06 5.24
N GLU A 10 9.18 -0.39 5.50
CA GLU A 10 8.14 -0.94 6.38
C GLU A 10 7.17 -1.86 5.61
N TRP A 11 7.05 -1.69 4.29
CA TRP A 11 6.20 -2.51 3.43
C TRP A 11 6.53 -3.99 3.53
N ASP A 12 7.81 -4.36 3.57
CA ASP A 12 8.23 -5.76 3.76
C ASP A 12 7.68 -6.41 5.04
N ARG A 13 7.40 -5.61 6.08
CA ARG A 13 6.79 -6.07 7.34
C ARG A 13 5.27 -6.06 7.30
N VAL A 14 4.69 -5.16 6.51
CA VAL A 14 3.23 -5.02 6.39
C VAL A 14 2.65 -6.04 5.41
N ARG A 15 3.30 -6.26 4.26
CA ARG A 15 2.80 -7.14 3.19
C ARG A 15 2.36 -8.53 3.67
N PRO A 16 3.05 -9.22 4.62
CA PRO A 16 2.63 -10.55 5.06
C PRO A 16 1.32 -10.53 5.87
N GLN A 17 0.99 -9.39 6.49
CA GLN A 17 -0.22 -9.22 7.29
C GLN A 17 -1.45 -8.90 6.42
N LEU A 18 -1.27 -8.73 5.11
CA LEU A 18 -2.37 -8.38 4.21
C LEU A 18 -3.37 -9.53 4.02
N GLU A 19 -2.94 -10.79 4.20
CA GLU A 19 -3.83 -11.95 4.26
C GLU A 19 -4.94 -11.79 5.33
N GLU A 20 -4.66 -11.10 6.43
CA GLU A 20 -5.65 -10.85 7.49
C GLU A 20 -6.60 -9.69 7.15
N VAL A 21 -6.18 -8.80 6.24
CA VAL A 21 -6.95 -7.62 5.81
C VAL A 21 -7.78 -7.91 4.57
N PHE A 22 -7.26 -8.77 3.69
CA PHE A 22 -7.86 -9.17 2.43
C PHE A 22 -8.08 -10.68 2.46
N ASN A 23 -9.34 -11.08 2.63
CA ASN A 23 -9.73 -12.49 2.79
C ASN A 23 -9.41 -13.38 1.57
N ASP A 24 -9.10 -12.78 0.42
CA ASP A 24 -8.89 -13.47 -0.86
C ASP A 24 -7.46 -13.30 -1.40
N ILE A 25 -6.50 -12.81 -0.60
CA ILE A 25 -5.08 -12.83 -1.00
C ILE A 25 -4.58 -14.27 -1.06
N ASP A 26 -3.99 -14.65 -2.19
CA ASP A 26 -3.32 -15.94 -2.37
C ASP A 26 -1.79 -15.82 -2.48
N VAL A 27 -1.12 -16.96 -2.63
CA VAL A 27 0.35 -17.01 -2.73
C VAL A 27 0.90 -16.25 -3.95
N TYR A 28 0.16 -16.22 -5.06
CA TYR A 28 0.57 -15.51 -6.27
C TYR A 28 0.44 -14.00 -6.08
N ASP A 29 -0.59 -13.55 -5.37
CA ASP A 29 -0.72 -12.15 -4.95
C ASP A 29 0.48 -11.75 -4.10
N MET A 30 0.85 -12.57 -3.10
CA MET A 30 1.98 -12.28 -2.22
C MET A 30 3.32 -12.20 -2.96
N GLU A 31 3.53 -13.03 -4.00
CA GLU A 31 4.70 -12.90 -4.87
C GLU A 31 4.70 -11.57 -5.65
N ARG A 32 3.54 -11.12 -6.15
CA ARG A 32 3.42 -9.82 -6.84
C ARG A 32 3.66 -8.64 -5.89
N LEU A 33 3.21 -8.74 -4.65
CA LEU A 33 3.41 -7.73 -3.59
C LEU A 33 4.85 -7.68 -3.06
N SER A 34 5.73 -8.58 -3.52
CA SER A 34 7.14 -8.59 -3.15
C SER A 34 8.02 -7.61 -3.93
N LEU A 35 7.44 -6.90 -4.89
CA LEU A 35 8.08 -5.82 -5.63
C LEU A 35 8.21 -4.55 -4.76
N ASN A 36 8.30 -3.37 -5.39
CA ASN A 36 8.27 -2.11 -4.66
C ASN A 36 6.84 -1.77 -4.20
N PHE A 37 6.75 -0.81 -3.29
CA PHE A 37 5.48 -0.41 -2.67
C PHE A 37 4.49 0.16 -3.68
N GLU A 38 4.95 0.99 -4.63
CA GLU A 38 4.07 1.64 -5.60
C GLU A 38 3.43 0.61 -6.56
N GLU A 39 4.24 -0.30 -7.11
CA GLU A 39 3.75 -1.39 -7.97
C GLU A 39 2.81 -2.34 -7.22
N SER A 40 3.07 -2.54 -5.92
CA SER A 40 2.19 -3.34 -5.07
C SER A 40 0.82 -2.68 -4.89
N LEU A 41 0.77 -1.35 -4.77
CA LEU A 41 -0.49 -0.61 -4.68
C LEU A 41 -1.26 -0.64 -6.00
N ASP A 42 -0.59 -0.41 -7.12
CA ASP A 42 -1.20 -0.50 -8.45
C ASP A 42 -1.78 -1.90 -8.70
N TYR A 43 -1.07 -2.95 -8.25
CA TYR A 43 -1.55 -4.33 -8.32
C TYR A 43 -2.80 -4.53 -7.47
N LEU A 44 -2.79 -4.12 -6.20
CA LEU A 44 -3.96 -4.24 -5.31
C LEU A 44 -5.15 -3.45 -5.85
N GLU A 45 -4.92 -2.28 -6.45
CA GLU A 45 -5.98 -1.49 -7.09
C GLU A 45 -6.62 -2.27 -8.25
N ALA A 46 -5.82 -2.89 -9.11
CA ALA A 46 -6.31 -3.68 -10.22
C ALA A 46 -7.03 -4.97 -9.77
N VAL A 47 -6.50 -5.67 -8.77
CA VAL A 47 -7.07 -6.94 -8.27
C VAL A 47 -8.37 -6.72 -7.52
N TYR A 48 -8.38 -5.76 -6.59
CA TYR A 48 -9.56 -5.49 -5.75
C TYR A 48 -10.54 -4.53 -6.41
N ASN A 49 -10.18 -3.92 -7.55
CA ASN A 49 -10.96 -2.89 -8.23
C ASN A 49 -11.36 -1.76 -7.26
N VAL A 50 -10.41 -1.36 -6.40
CA VAL A 50 -10.57 -0.35 -5.35
C VAL A 50 -9.43 0.65 -5.49
N PRO A 51 -9.68 1.97 -5.49
CA PRO A 51 -8.63 2.97 -5.63
C PRO A 51 -7.52 2.81 -4.57
N SER A 52 -6.27 3.05 -4.97
CA SER A 52 -5.07 2.95 -4.13
C SER A 52 -5.20 3.72 -2.80
N LYS A 53 -5.88 4.87 -2.82
CA LYS A 53 -6.27 5.63 -1.60
C LYS A 53 -6.99 4.75 -0.57
N HIS A 54 -8.01 4.03 -1.00
CA HIS A 54 -8.86 3.25 -0.10
C HIS A 54 -8.13 2.00 0.39
N ILE A 55 -7.29 1.40 -0.45
CA ILE A 55 -6.37 0.34 -0.04
C ILE A 55 -5.44 0.86 1.05
N LEU A 56 -4.80 2.01 0.83
CA LEU A 56 -3.90 2.66 1.79
C LEU A 56 -4.59 2.99 3.12
N GLU A 57 -5.81 3.52 3.08
CA GLU A 57 -6.62 3.76 4.28
C GLU A 57 -6.87 2.46 5.06
N LYS A 58 -7.14 1.35 4.36
CA LYS A 58 -7.40 0.03 4.95
C LYS A 58 -6.15 -0.59 5.59
N ILE A 59 -4.98 -0.44 4.97
CA ILE A 59 -3.72 -1.04 5.46
C ILE A 59 -2.92 -0.10 6.37
N SER A 60 -3.21 1.20 6.40
CA SER A 60 -2.55 2.21 7.25
C SER A 60 -2.41 1.81 8.73
N PRO A 61 -3.40 1.15 9.37
CA PRO A 61 -3.27 0.66 10.74
C PRO A 61 -2.14 -0.37 10.94
N LEU A 62 -1.75 -1.11 9.91
CA LEU A 62 -0.67 -2.11 9.99
C LEU A 62 0.73 -1.49 10.03
N PHE A 63 0.87 -0.26 9.53
CA PHE A 63 2.14 0.45 9.56
C PHE A 63 2.42 1.03 10.95
N ASP A 64 3.71 1.15 11.28
CA ASP A 64 4.16 1.81 12.51
C ASP A 64 3.57 3.23 12.60
N PRO A 65 3.10 3.66 13.77
CA PRO A 65 2.50 4.98 13.97
C PRO A 65 3.36 6.16 13.46
N LYS A 66 4.69 6.00 13.40
CA LYS A 66 5.62 7.01 12.86
C LYS A 66 5.61 7.08 11.34
N ILE A 67 5.22 6.00 10.65
CA ILE A 67 5.13 5.89 9.19
C ILE A 67 3.75 6.36 8.69
N ARG A 68 2.68 6.21 9.48
CA ARG A 68 1.32 6.64 9.10
C ARG A 68 1.20 8.09 8.59
N PRO A 69 1.89 9.09 9.16
CA PRO A 69 1.88 10.46 8.61
C PRO A 69 2.52 10.55 7.21
N LEU A 70 3.52 9.70 6.91
CA LEU A 70 4.15 9.63 5.59
C LEU A 70 3.18 9.00 4.58
N LEU A 71 2.50 7.92 4.96
CA LEU A 71 1.45 7.31 4.15
C LEU A 71 0.32 8.29 3.81
N LYS A 72 -0.11 9.10 4.79
CA LYS A 72 -1.13 10.11 4.54
C LYS A 72 -0.69 11.12 3.48
N LYS A 73 0.55 11.61 3.57
CA LYS A 73 1.11 12.51 2.55
C LYS A 73 1.22 11.83 1.19
N TYR A 74 1.62 10.56 1.16
CA TYR A 74 1.67 9.78 -0.08
C TYR A 74 0.29 9.66 -0.73
N VAL A 75 -0.76 9.37 0.05
CA VAL A 75 -2.17 9.35 -0.42
C VAL A 75 -2.58 10.69 -1.03
N GLU A 76 -2.23 11.80 -0.38
CA GLU A 76 -2.52 13.16 -0.88
C GLU A 76 -1.80 13.42 -2.22
N GLU A 77 -0.54 13.00 -2.37
CA GLU A 77 0.23 13.19 -3.62
C GLU A 77 -0.30 12.33 -4.77
N ILE A 78 -0.66 11.05 -4.53
CA ILE A 78 -1.23 10.19 -5.59
C ILE A 78 -2.62 10.66 -6.01
N ASN A 79 -3.46 11.18 -5.10
CA ASN A 79 -4.79 11.67 -5.46
C ASN A 79 -4.72 12.79 -6.52
N HIS A 80 -3.71 13.67 -6.41
CA HIS A 80 -3.44 14.70 -7.41
C HIS A 80 -2.96 14.16 -8.77
N LYS A 81 -2.41 12.94 -8.82
CA LYS A 81 -1.90 12.32 -10.04
C LYS A 81 -3.00 11.66 -10.89
N TYR A 82 -4.10 11.22 -10.27
CA TYR A 82 -5.21 10.53 -10.94
C TYR A 82 -6.48 11.40 -11.13
N GLU A 83 -6.47 12.67 -10.73
CA GLU A 83 -7.53 13.66 -11.02
C GLU A 83 -7.33 14.37 -12.38
N ILE A 84 -7.07 13.62 -13.47
CA ILE A 84 -6.94 14.15 -14.86
C ILE A 84 -8.15 13.74 -15.71
#